data_AF-A0A822J0F4-F1
#
_entry.id   AF-A0A822J0F4-F1
#
_cell.length_a   1.000
_cell.length_b   1.000
_cell.length_c   1.000
_cell.angle_alpha   90.00
_cell.angle_beta   90.00
_cell.angle_gamma   90.00
#
_symmetry.space_group_name_H-M   'P 1'
#
loop_
_entity.id
_entity.type
_entity.pdbx_description
1 polymer ?
#
loop_
_entity_poly.entity_id
_entity_poly.type
_entity_poly.pdbx_seq_one_letter_code
_entity_poly.pdbx_strand_id
1 'polypeptide(L)'
;MGTVSAKKRLEVIERDVIPSMFVGVLSKDDKWLEHTLKVTLPQLEEKAYRLARECKKTRECAQDDPLVDETRIKALFEEARSKLGKEHLTREAHSRYSH
;
A
#
# COMPACT_ATOMS: atom_id res chain seq x y z
N MET A 1 -23.35 15.14 4.52
CA MET A 1 -22.31 14.15 4.18
C MET A 1 -21.17 14.89 3.49
N GLY A 2 -20.09 15.20 4.21
CA GLY A 2 -18.92 15.86 3.61
C GLY A 2 -18.14 14.86 2.75
N THR A 3 -17.80 15.24 1.54
CA THR A 3 -16.87 14.48 0.70
C THR A 3 -15.55 14.33 1.45
N VAL A 4 -15.15 13.08 1.74
CA VAL A 4 -13.86 12.81 2.40
C VAL A 4 -12.75 13.39 1.52
N SER A 5 -11.95 14.31 2.09
CA SER A 5 -10.87 15.01 1.38
C SER A 5 -9.84 14.06 0.80
N ALA A 6 -9.12 14.51 -0.24
CA ALA A 6 -8.07 13.71 -0.87
C ALA A 6 -6.98 13.38 0.16
N LYS A 7 -6.65 14.36 1.02
CA LYS A 7 -5.76 14.20 2.17
C LYS A 7 -6.21 13.05 3.07
N LYS A 8 -7.48 13.06 3.51
CA LYS A 8 -7.97 12.07 4.47
C LYS A 8 -7.99 10.66 3.88
N ARG A 9 -8.28 10.53 2.59
CA ARG A 9 -8.19 9.24 1.89
C ARG A 9 -6.76 8.72 1.85
N LEU A 10 -5.79 9.60 1.64
CA LEU A 10 -4.38 9.21 1.57
C LEU A 10 -3.84 8.84 2.96
N GLU A 11 -4.25 9.54 4.02
CA GLU A 11 -3.97 9.15 5.42
C GLU A 11 -4.50 7.74 5.74
N VAL A 12 -5.72 7.42 5.32
CA VAL A 12 -6.32 6.09 5.52
C VAL A 12 -5.54 5.01 4.76
N ILE A 13 -5.02 5.31 3.57
CA ILE A 13 -4.19 4.36 2.83
C ILE A 13 -2.92 4.03 3.62
N GLU A 14 -2.22 5.04 4.13
CA GLU A 14 -0.98 4.84 4.89
C GLU A 14 -1.21 4.18 6.25
N ARG A 15 -2.26 4.59 6.98
CA ARG A 15 -2.45 4.20 8.40
C ARG A 15 -3.32 2.98 8.61
N ASP A 16 -4.23 2.68 7.69
CA ASP A 16 -5.19 1.59 7.82
C ASP A 16 -5.00 0.54 6.72
N VAL A 17 -5.01 0.96 5.45
CA VAL A 17 -5.01 0.02 4.32
C VAL A 17 -3.70 -0.75 4.24
N ILE A 18 -2.55 -0.07 4.21
CA ILE A 18 -1.26 -0.75 4.11
C ILE A 18 -1.02 -1.66 5.33
N PRO A 19 -1.17 -1.21 6.59
CA PRO A 19 -1.05 -2.09 7.75
C PRO A 19 -2.00 -3.28 7.72
N SER A 20 -3.25 -3.10 7.28
CA SER A 20 -4.23 -4.19 7.20
C SER A 20 -3.83 -5.31 6.24
N MET A 21 -2.98 -5.03 5.24
CA MET A 21 -2.44 -6.07 4.36
C MET A 21 -1.45 -6.99 5.06
N PHE A 22 -0.79 -6.50 6.11
CA PHE A 22 0.10 -7.29 6.94
C PHE A 22 -0.67 -8.03 8.03
N VAL A 23 -1.79 -7.47 8.49
CA VAL A 23 -2.68 -8.11 9.48
C VAL A 23 -3.30 -9.36 8.85
N GLY A 24 -2.93 -10.51 9.39
CA GLY A 24 -3.43 -11.80 8.91
C GLY A 24 -2.78 -12.27 7.62
N VAL A 25 -1.65 -11.68 7.18
CA VAL A 25 -0.88 -12.22 6.05
C VAL A 25 -0.59 -13.70 6.26
N LEU A 26 -0.26 -14.10 7.50
CA LEU A 26 -0.04 -15.47 7.96
C LEU A 26 -1.28 -16.39 7.82
N SER A 27 -2.47 -15.81 7.77
CA SER A 27 -3.76 -16.52 7.66
C SER A 27 -4.35 -16.50 6.25
N LYS A 28 -3.71 -15.81 5.29
CA LYS A 28 -4.14 -15.74 3.87
C LYS A 28 -3.39 -16.77 3.03
N ASP A 29 -4.03 -17.28 1.98
CA ASP A 29 -3.42 -18.21 1.02
C ASP A 29 -2.41 -17.53 0.09
N ASP A 30 -1.49 -18.30 -0.50
CA ASP A 30 -0.47 -17.76 -1.43
C ASP A 30 -1.07 -17.07 -2.65
N LYS A 31 -2.25 -17.51 -3.13
CA LYS A 31 -2.97 -16.84 -4.23
C LYS A 31 -3.38 -15.41 -3.86
N TRP A 32 -3.77 -15.19 -2.60
CA TRP A 32 -4.12 -13.86 -2.11
C TRP A 32 -2.86 -12.98 -2.09
N LEU A 33 -1.75 -13.52 -1.57
CA LEU A 33 -0.49 -12.79 -1.46
C LEU A 33 0.08 -12.41 -2.83
N GLU A 34 0.05 -13.33 -3.79
CA GLU A 34 0.45 -13.08 -5.17
C GLU A 34 -0.43 -12.00 -5.82
N HIS A 35 -1.75 -12.11 -5.67
CA HIS A 35 -2.68 -11.13 -6.20
C HIS A 35 -2.46 -9.74 -5.57
N THR A 36 -2.21 -9.68 -4.27
CA THR A 36 -1.90 -8.43 -3.57
C THR A 36 -0.61 -7.80 -4.11
N LEU A 37 0.44 -8.57 -4.34
CA LEU A 37 1.73 -8.09 -4.86
C LEU A 37 1.68 -7.64 -6.33
N LYS A 38 0.92 -8.36 -7.17
CA LYS A 38 0.85 -8.12 -8.62
C LYS A 38 -0.23 -7.12 -9.03
N VAL A 39 -1.32 -7.02 -8.24
CA VAL A 39 -2.52 -6.25 -8.62
C VAL A 39 -2.83 -5.18 -7.58
N THR A 40 -3.09 -5.58 -6.33
CA THR A 40 -3.63 -4.65 -5.33
C THR A 40 -2.65 -3.53 -4.94
N LEU A 41 -1.38 -3.87 -4.69
CA LEU A 41 -0.36 -2.87 -4.35
C LEU A 41 -0.14 -1.85 -5.47
N PRO A 42 0.11 -2.25 -6.74
CA PRO A 42 0.22 -1.30 -7.84
C PRO A 42 -1.00 -0.39 -8.02
N GLN A 43 -2.21 -0.94 -7.87
CA GLN A 43 -3.44 -0.15 -7.96
C GLN A 43 -3.57 0.87 -6.83
N LEU A 44 -3.15 0.51 -5.61
CA LEU A 44 -3.13 1.43 -4.48
C LEU A 44 -2.06 2.50 -4.61
N GLU A 45 -0.90 2.14 -5.15
CA GLU A 45 0.18 3.09 -5.42
C GLU A 45 -0.28 4.16 -6.43
N GLU A 46 -0.88 3.73 -7.55
CA GLU A 46 -1.46 4.65 -8.54
C GLU A 46 -2.55 5.55 -7.91
N LYS A 47 -3.40 4.97 -7.06
CA LYS A 47 -4.43 5.72 -6.34
C LYS A 47 -3.82 6.73 -5.36
N ALA A 48 -2.75 6.39 -4.66
CA ALA A 48 -2.04 7.29 -3.77
C ALA A 48 -1.43 8.47 -4.55
N TYR A 49 -0.77 8.21 -5.69
CA TYR A 49 -0.27 9.28 -6.56
C TYR A 49 -1.40 10.20 -7.06
N ARG A 50 -2.52 9.62 -7.46
CA ARG A 50 -3.69 10.40 -7.91
C ARG A 50 -4.21 11.29 -6.79
N LEU A 51 -4.39 10.75 -5.59
CA LEU A 51 -4.85 11.49 -4.41
C LEU A 51 -3.85 12.58 -4.00
N ALA A 52 -2.55 12.33 -4.09
CA ALA A 52 -1.51 13.32 -3.82
C ALA A 52 -1.59 14.50 -4.81
N ARG A 53 -1.77 14.21 -6.11
CA ARG A 53 -1.98 15.24 -7.14
C ARG A 53 -3.28 16.01 -6.93
N GLU A 54 -4.36 15.33 -6.58
CA GLU A 54 -5.64 15.97 -6.25
C GLU A 54 -5.53 16.87 -5.02
N CYS A 55 -4.79 16.45 -3.99
CA CYS A 55 -4.58 17.26 -2.79
C CYS A 55 -3.78 18.54 -3.08
N LYS A 56 -2.74 18.45 -3.93
CA LYS A 56 -1.98 19.62 -4.41
C LYS A 56 -2.86 20.55 -5.24
N LYS A 57 -3.70 19.99 -6.13
CA LYS A 57 -4.59 20.77 -7.02
C LYS A 57 -5.68 21.51 -6.26
N THR A 58 -6.24 20.88 -5.23
CA THR A 58 -7.30 21.46 -4.38
C THR A 58 -6.76 22.38 -3.29
N ARG A 59 -5.43 22.50 -3.16
CA ARG A 59 -4.73 23.21 -2.08
C ARG A 59 -5.11 22.70 -0.68
N GLU A 60 -5.54 21.45 -0.57
CA GLU A 60 -5.83 20.77 0.70
C GLU A 60 -4.55 20.40 1.45
N CYS A 61 -3.44 20.21 0.72
CA CYS A 61 -2.13 19.88 1.26
C CYS A 61 -1.13 21.00 0.96
N ALA A 62 -0.21 21.25 1.89
CA ALA A 62 0.92 22.14 1.64
C ALA A 62 1.84 21.54 0.56
N GLN A 63 2.60 22.40 -0.12
CA GLN A 63 3.50 21.98 -1.19
C GLN A 63 4.60 21.02 -0.66
N ASP A 64 5.00 21.21 0.60
CA ASP A 64 5.95 20.39 1.35
C ASP A 64 5.27 19.39 2.31
N ASP A 65 3.96 19.11 2.15
CA ASP A 65 3.29 18.13 2.99
C ASP A 65 3.86 16.73 2.68
N PRO A 66 4.50 16.04 3.64
CA PRO A 66 5.14 14.75 3.39
C PRO A 66 4.13 13.68 2.97
N LEU A 67 2.84 13.88 3.21
CA LEU A 67 1.78 12.97 2.78
C LEU A 67 1.59 12.98 1.25
N VAL A 68 1.99 14.05 0.54
CA VAL A 68 1.85 14.17 -0.92
C VAL A 68 3.18 14.13 -1.66
N ASP A 69 4.25 13.76 -0.95
CA ASP A 69 5.56 13.58 -1.51
C ASP A 69 5.60 12.26 -2.31
N GLU A 70 5.80 12.38 -3.63
CA GLU A 70 5.80 11.22 -4.54
C GLU A 70 6.98 10.28 -4.22
N THR A 71 8.10 10.79 -3.71
CA THR A 71 9.27 9.97 -3.33
C THR A 71 8.95 9.14 -2.09
N ARG A 72 8.29 9.73 -1.09
CA ARG A 72 7.86 9.02 0.13
C ARG A 72 6.78 8.00 -0.16
N ILE A 73 5.79 8.35 -1.00
CA ILE A 73 4.75 7.42 -1.45
C ILE A 73 5.43 6.22 -2.11
N LYS A 74 6.34 6.45 -3.06
CA LYS A 74 7.09 5.37 -3.71
C LYS A 74 7.82 4.49 -2.70
N ALA A 75 8.61 5.10 -1.80
CA ALA A 75 9.37 4.36 -0.80
C ALA A 75 8.48 3.52 0.12
N LEU A 76 7.31 4.03 0.51
CA LEU A 76 6.33 3.34 1.33
C LEU A 76 5.78 2.09 0.62
N PHE A 77 5.42 2.21 -0.66
CA PHE A 77 4.92 1.08 -1.45
C PHE A 77 6.03 0.07 -1.81
N GLU A 78 7.26 0.53 -2.06
CA GLU A 78 8.43 -0.35 -2.25
C GLU A 78 8.75 -1.14 -0.98
N GLU A 79 8.71 -0.49 0.19
CA GLU A 79 8.89 -1.18 1.48
C GLU A 79 7.80 -2.21 1.70
N ALA A 80 6.53 -1.84 1.44
CA ALA A 80 5.40 -2.74 1.61
C ALA A 80 5.52 -3.98 0.69
N ARG A 81 5.93 -3.76 -0.57
CA ARG A 81 6.19 -4.83 -1.54
C ARG A 81 7.35 -5.73 -1.11
N SER A 82 8.43 -5.16 -0.59
CA SER A 82 9.58 -5.90 -0.10
C SER A 82 9.20 -6.81 1.07
N LYS A 83 8.44 -6.29 2.05
CA LYS A 83 7.97 -7.06 3.20
C LYS A 83 7.03 -8.21 2.77
N LEU A 84 6.00 -7.91 1.99
CA LEU A 84 5.06 -8.94 1.50
C LEU A 84 5.75 -9.97 0.59
N GLY A 85 6.73 -9.56 -0.21
CA GLY A 85 7.52 -10.45 -1.06
C GLY A 85 8.40 -11.42 -0.26
N LYS A 86 9.02 -10.96 0.83
CA LYS A 86 9.78 -11.83 1.74
C LYS A 86 8.88 -12.88 2.40
N GLU A 87 7.69 -12.48 2.83
CA GLU A 87 6.69 -13.41 3.37
C GLU A 87 6.26 -14.47 2.36
N HIS A 88 6.09 -14.07 1.09
CA HIS A 88 5.74 -15.01 0.01
C HIS A 88 6.84 -16.04 -0.24
N LEU A 89 8.09 -15.58 -0.37
CA LEU A 89 9.24 -16.48 -0.57
C LEU A 89 9.44 -17.45 0.61
N THR A 90 9.23 -16.97 1.83
CA THR A 90 9.32 -17.81 3.03
C THR A 90 8.26 -18.91 3.02
N ARG A 91 7.04 -18.60 2.59
CA ARG A 91 5.95 -19.59 2.47
C ARG A 91 6.17 -20.60 1.37
N GLU A 92 6.62 -20.15 0.19
CA GLU A 92 6.97 -21.06 -0.90
C GLU A 92 8.09 -22.03 -0.47
N ALA A 93 9.09 -21.53 0.27
CA ALA A 93 10.15 -22.38 0.82
C ALA A 93 9.58 -23.43 1.80
N HIS A 94 8.78 -23.02 2.78
CA HIS A 94 8.18 -23.95 3.76
C HIS A 94 7.24 -24.99 3.14
N SER A 95 6.48 -24.59 2.12
CA SER A 95 5.60 -25.50 1.37
C SER A 95 6.38 -26.57 0.60
N ARG A 96 7.54 -26.21 0.03
CA ARG A 96 8.40 -27.16 -0.71
C ARG A 96 9.12 -28.19 0.17
N TYR A 97 9.34 -27.91 1.46
CA TYR A 97 10.02 -28.83 2.37
C TYR A 97 9.08 -29.74 3.17
N SER A 98 7.75 -29.58 3.03
CA SER A 98 6.76 -30.39 3.75
C SER A 98 6.25 -31.61 2.95
N HIS A 99 7.02 -32.09 1.97
CA HIS A 99 6.59 -33.10 1.01
C HIS A 99 7.39 -34.40 1.08
#